data_AF-A0A1G1G3Q0-F1
#
_entry.id   AF-A0A1G1G3Q0-F1
#
_cell.length_a   1.000
_cell.length_b   1.000
_cell.length_c   1.000
_cell.angle_alpha   90.00
_cell.angle_beta   90.00
_cell.angle_gamma   90.00
#
_symmetry.space_group_name_H-M   'P 1'
#
loop_
_entity.id
_entity.type
_entity.pdbx_description
1 polymer ?
#
loop_
_entity_poly.entity_id
_entity_poly.type
_entity_poly.pdbx_seq_one_letter_code
_entity_poly.pdbx_strand_id
1 'polypeptide(L)'
;MNCGDQFALIENSLNNTKTLIEKQKIEFLKILSKDPSFKGFTPDPQKPAIAFYHNLAFLTHFISFFVYFKAFLDQYARFVSRLIDSRSSIFGFNKQNIDGRKISGGRLINWLRSSTPSDCANCSKLADIFIRHVLEWIDEIIQLRDSLVHSPYFLAEYNISILINSSTSMLSLDNLSPPKIPGTNIEILLYMEQALKRLYTLVYETLPLLPNVDFSMLPNLEHR
;
A
#
# COMPACT_ATOMS: atom_id res chain seq x y z
N MET A 1 -14.37 -11.92 -8.37
CA MET A 1 -13.66 -10.64 -8.33
C MET A 1 -12.38 -10.80 -9.14
N ASN A 2 -12.27 -10.08 -10.24
CA ASN A 2 -11.14 -10.15 -11.18
C ASN A 2 -10.04 -9.12 -10.79
N CYS A 3 -8.94 -9.05 -11.55
CA CYS A 3 -7.84 -8.11 -11.26
C CYS A 3 -8.28 -6.64 -11.35
N GLY A 4 -9.18 -6.29 -12.27
CA GLY A 4 -9.72 -4.93 -12.41
C GLY A 4 -10.57 -4.51 -11.21
N ASP A 5 -11.42 -5.41 -10.70
CA ASP A 5 -12.21 -5.16 -9.49
C ASP A 5 -11.30 -4.89 -8.28
N GLN A 6 -10.23 -5.68 -8.11
CA GLN A 6 -9.26 -5.47 -7.03
C GLN A 6 -8.54 -4.13 -7.19
N PHE A 7 -8.19 -3.77 -8.42
CA PHE A 7 -7.56 -2.49 -8.72
C PHE A 7 -8.44 -1.31 -8.30
N ALA A 8 -9.71 -1.32 -8.69
CA ALA A 8 -10.68 -0.29 -8.31
C ALA A 8 -10.86 -0.21 -6.78
N LEU A 9 -10.83 -1.34 -6.07
CA LEU A 9 -10.90 -1.36 -4.61
C LEU A 9 -9.66 -0.77 -3.94
N ILE A 10 -8.47 -0.98 -4.52
CA ILE A 10 -7.22 -0.35 -4.06
C ILE A 10 -7.31 1.17 -4.21
N GLU A 11 -7.68 1.68 -5.40
CA GLU A 11 -7.86 3.11 -5.66
C GLU A 11 -8.92 3.74 -4.75
N ASN A 12 -10.06 3.07 -4.59
CA ASN A 12 -11.13 3.52 -3.70
C ASN A 12 -10.66 3.57 -2.24
N SER A 13 -9.85 2.60 -1.80
CA SER A 13 -9.30 2.59 -0.44
C SER A 13 -8.33 3.76 -0.21
N LEU A 14 -7.51 4.09 -1.20
CA LEU A 14 -6.65 5.28 -1.18
C LEU A 14 -7.46 6.57 -1.06
N ASN A 15 -8.45 6.76 -1.94
CA ASN A 15 -9.30 7.95 -1.95
C ASN A 15 -10.08 8.14 -0.65
N ASN A 16 -10.61 7.05 -0.08
CA ASN A 16 -11.31 7.09 1.21
C ASN A 16 -10.36 7.40 2.37
N THR A 17 -9.14 6.83 2.36
CA THR A 17 -8.12 7.14 3.37
C THR A 17 -7.77 8.63 3.33
N LYS A 18 -7.52 9.19 2.14
CA LYS A 18 -7.26 10.63 1.95
C LYS A 18 -8.41 11.49 2.47
N THR A 19 -9.64 11.17 2.07
CA THR A 19 -10.83 11.91 2.50
C THR A 19 -11.02 11.88 4.02
N LEU A 20 -10.79 10.74 4.65
CA LEU A 20 -10.93 10.59 6.10
C LEU A 20 -9.84 11.32 6.87
N ILE A 21 -8.58 11.27 6.42
CA ILE A 21 -7.49 12.04 7.03
C ILE A 21 -7.84 13.53 7.05
N GLU A 22 -8.32 14.09 5.95
CA GLU A 22 -8.69 15.50 5.87
C GLU A 22 -9.87 15.85 6.79
N LYS A 23 -10.91 15.01 6.82
CA LYS A 23 -12.04 15.18 7.75
C LYS A 23 -11.59 15.13 9.21
N GLN A 24 -10.70 14.21 9.55
CA GLN A 24 -10.21 14.02 10.92
C GLN A 24 -9.25 15.12 11.36
N LYS A 25 -8.45 15.69 10.45
CA LYS A 25 -7.68 16.93 10.71
C LYS A 25 -8.59 18.08 11.10
N ILE A 26 -9.68 18.30 10.35
CA ILE A 26 -10.67 19.35 10.66
C ILE A 26 -11.34 19.09 12.01
N GLU A 27 -11.73 17.85 12.27
CA GLU A 27 -12.33 17.45 13.55
C GLU A 27 -11.37 17.69 14.72
N PHE A 28 -10.09 17.33 14.55
CA PHE A 28 -9.07 17.51 15.58
C PHE A 28 -8.88 18.98 15.96
N LEU A 29 -8.78 19.89 15.00
CA LEU A 29 -8.72 21.34 15.28
C LEU A 29 -9.99 21.85 15.98
N LYS A 30 -11.16 21.34 15.59
CA LYS A 30 -12.42 21.70 16.24
C LYS A 30 -12.48 21.23 17.69
N ILE A 31 -11.87 20.09 18.01
CA ILE A 31 -11.74 19.59 19.38
C ILE A 31 -10.77 20.47 20.17
N LEU A 32 -9.56 20.69 19.66
CA LEU A 32 -8.54 21.51 20.32
C LEU A 32 -9.00 22.94 20.60
N SER A 33 -9.71 23.57 19.66
CA SER A 33 -10.23 24.94 19.84
C SER A 33 -11.35 25.04 20.87
N LYS A 34 -12.03 23.93 21.19
CA LYS A 34 -13.12 23.88 22.16
C LYS A 34 -12.71 23.32 23.52
N ASP A 35 -11.54 22.70 23.61
CA ASP A 35 -11.06 22.08 24.83
C ASP A 35 -10.64 23.17 25.85
N PRO A 36 -11.31 23.26 27.01
CA PRO A 36 -11.01 24.25 28.04
C PRO A 36 -9.58 24.19 28.57
N SER A 37 -8.93 23.03 28.49
CA SER A 37 -7.55 22.81 28.94
C SER A 37 -6.54 23.68 28.18
N PHE A 38 -6.89 24.09 26.96
CA PHE A 38 -6.07 24.97 26.15
C PHE A 38 -6.45 26.45 26.27
N LYS A 39 -7.50 26.79 27.04
CA LYS A 39 -7.90 28.18 27.25
C LYS A 39 -6.88 28.88 28.14
N GLY A 40 -6.08 29.76 27.56
CA GLY A 40 -4.99 30.45 28.26
C GLY A 40 -3.70 29.64 28.37
N PHE A 41 -3.61 28.49 27.68
CA PHE A 41 -2.36 27.75 27.55
C PHE A 41 -1.33 28.63 26.84
N THR A 42 -0.20 28.87 27.51
CA THR A 42 0.95 29.59 26.95
C THR A 42 2.05 28.57 26.70
N PRO A 43 2.42 28.30 25.43
CA PRO A 43 3.48 27.36 25.10
C PRO A 43 4.82 27.78 25.73
N ASP A 44 5.51 26.83 26.37
CA ASP A 44 6.88 27.01 26.83
C ASP A 44 7.83 26.51 25.72
N PRO A 45 8.67 27.38 25.11
CA PRO A 45 9.62 26.97 24.08
C PRO A 45 10.61 25.90 24.54
N GLN A 46 10.88 25.79 25.85
CA GLN A 46 11.74 24.76 26.42
C GLN A 46 11.01 23.44 26.64
N LYS A 47 9.67 23.44 26.61
CA LYS A 47 8.80 22.27 26.83
C LYS A 47 7.70 22.23 25.78
N PRO A 48 8.04 21.85 24.52
CA PRO A 48 7.05 21.77 23.45
C PRO A 48 5.94 20.77 23.81
N ALA A 49 4.69 21.22 23.70
CA ALA A 49 3.53 20.36 23.86
C ALA A 49 3.10 19.81 22.50
N ILE A 50 2.80 18.51 22.44
CA ILE A 50 2.30 17.84 21.24
C ILE A 50 0.94 17.24 21.59
N ALA A 51 -0.07 17.53 20.78
CA ALA A 51 -1.36 16.85 20.87
C ALA A 51 -1.47 15.78 19.78
N PHE A 52 -2.11 14.67 20.13
CA PHE A 52 -2.34 13.53 19.25
C PHE A 52 -3.84 13.28 19.10
N TYR A 53 -4.25 12.88 17.91
CA TYR A 53 -5.61 12.47 17.61
C TYR A 53 -5.67 10.99 17.27
N HIS A 54 -6.24 10.20 18.18
CA HIS A 54 -6.27 8.74 18.16
C HIS A 54 -7.56 8.14 17.56
N ASN A 55 -8.47 8.95 17.03
CA ASN A 55 -9.62 8.41 16.31
C ASN A 55 -9.16 8.14 14.87
N LEU A 56 -9.14 6.88 14.46
CA LEU A 56 -8.42 6.44 13.27
C LEU A 56 -9.35 5.71 12.30
N ALA A 57 -10.52 6.30 12.00
CA ALA A 57 -11.42 5.80 10.97
C ALA A 57 -10.72 5.56 9.62
N PHE A 58 -9.69 6.36 9.29
CA PHE A 58 -8.88 6.14 8.09
C PHE A 58 -8.15 4.79 8.10
N LEU A 59 -7.81 4.22 9.27
CA LEU A 59 -7.05 2.97 9.35
C LEU A 59 -7.81 1.79 8.73
N THR A 60 -9.12 1.76 8.83
CA THR A 60 -9.92 0.70 8.18
C THR A 60 -9.67 0.68 6.67
N HIS A 61 -9.62 1.84 6.02
CA HIS A 61 -9.35 1.94 4.59
C HIS A 61 -7.88 1.73 4.26
N PHE A 62 -6.96 2.17 5.13
CA PHE A 62 -5.54 1.90 5.01
C PHE A 62 -5.22 0.40 5.08
N ILE A 63 -5.82 -0.33 6.01
CA ILE A 63 -5.69 -1.80 6.12
C ILE A 63 -6.33 -2.46 4.89
N SER A 64 -7.53 -2.01 4.51
CA SER A 64 -8.25 -2.54 3.35
C SER A 64 -7.44 -2.40 2.06
N PHE A 65 -6.74 -1.27 1.87
CA PHE A 65 -5.84 -1.06 0.74
C PHE A 65 -4.85 -2.22 0.57
N PHE A 66 -4.14 -2.60 1.64
CA PHE A 66 -3.17 -3.69 1.56
C PHE A 66 -3.80 -5.09 1.47
N VAL A 67 -4.99 -5.27 2.04
CA VAL A 67 -5.76 -6.50 1.84
C VAL A 67 -6.10 -6.69 0.37
N TYR A 68 -6.63 -5.65 -0.28
CA TYR A 68 -6.92 -5.68 -1.72
C TYR A 68 -5.65 -5.77 -2.56
N PHE A 69 -4.56 -5.15 -2.13
CA PHE A 69 -3.25 -5.29 -2.76
C PHE A 69 -2.79 -6.75 -2.82
N LYS A 70 -2.85 -7.46 -1.68
CA LYS A 70 -2.49 -8.88 -1.63
C LYS A 70 -3.42 -9.73 -2.49
N ALA A 71 -4.72 -9.45 -2.43
CA ALA A 71 -5.72 -10.15 -3.23
C ALA A 71 -5.52 -9.92 -4.74
N PHE A 72 -5.13 -8.71 -5.15
CA PHE A 72 -4.72 -8.42 -6.52
C PHE A 72 -3.55 -9.30 -6.94
N LEU A 73 -2.46 -9.35 -6.16
CA LEU A 73 -1.30 -10.17 -6.47
C LEU A 73 -1.68 -11.65 -6.63
N ASP A 74 -2.57 -12.16 -5.78
CA ASP A 74 -3.06 -13.54 -5.90
C ASP A 74 -3.81 -13.81 -7.21
N GLN A 75 -4.73 -12.91 -7.58
CA GLN A 75 -5.46 -13.05 -8.84
C GLN A 75 -4.54 -12.84 -10.05
N TYR A 76 -3.60 -11.91 -9.95
CA TYR A 76 -2.65 -11.61 -11.01
C TYR A 76 -1.71 -12.79 -11.28
N ALA A 77 -1.21 -13.45 -10.23
CA ALA A 77 -0.40 -14.67 -10.35
C ALA A 77 -1.15 -15.78 -11.12
N ARG A 78 -2.42 -15.99 -10.75
CA ARG A 78 -3.29 -16.96 -11.41
C ARG A 78 -3.52 -16.57 -12.87
N PHE A 79 -3.83 -15.30 -13.13
CA PHE A 79 -4.08 -14.77 -14.47
C PHE A 79 -2.87 -14.95 -15.39
N VAL A 80 -1.69 -14.48 -14.96
CA VAL A 80 -0.41 -14.63 -15.66
C VAL A 80 -0.16 -16.09 -16.01
N SER A 81 -0.27 -16.97 -15.01
CA SER A 81 0.01 -18.39 -15.22
C SER A 81 -0.97 -19.05 -16.21
N ARG A 82 -2.25 -18.64 -16.21
CA ARG A 82 -3.28 -19.18 -17.10
C ARG A 82 -3.20 -18.67 -18.53
N LEU A 83 -2.66 -17.46 -18.73
CA LEU A 83 -2.35 -16.98 -20.08
C LEU A 83 -1.21 -17.77 -20.70
N ILE A 84 -0.18 -18.08 -19.91
CA ILE A 84 0.96 -18.90 -20.36
C ILE A 84 0.54 -20.37 -20.56
N ASP A 85 -0.15 -20.95 -19.60
CA ASP A 85 -0.67 -22.32 -19.67
C ASP A 85 -2.08 -22.37 -19.06
N SER A 86 -3.08 -22.57 -19.90
CA SER A 86 -4.49 -22.70 -19.49
C SER A 86 -4.74 -23.78 -18.42
N ARG A 87 -3.84 -24.78 -18.31
CA ARG A 87 -3.90 -25.88 -17.34
C ARG A 87 -3.11 -25.62 -16.06
N SER A 88 -2.45 -24.46 -15.95
CA SER A 88 -1.66 -24.07 -14.78
C SER A 88 -2.46 -24.22 -13.48
N SER A 89 -1.82 -24.84 -12.49
CA SER A 89 -2.35 -25.01 -11.14
C SER A 89 -1.90 -23.91 -10.17
N ILE A 90 -1.19 -22.88 -10.65
CA ILE A 90 -0.75 -21.76 -9.81
C ILE A 90 -1.97 -21.02 -9.26
N PHE A 91 -2.15 -21.16 -7.94
CA PHE A 91 -3.22 -20.57 -7.18
C PHE A 91 -2.63 -19.50 -6.26
N GLY A 92 -2.55 -18.26 -6.71
CA GLY A 92 -2.11 -17.14 -5.88
C GLY A 92 -0.59 -16.89 -5.86
N PHE A 93 -0.22 -15.80 -5.19
CA PHE A 93 1.12 -15.25 -5.04
C PHE A 93 1.75 -15.75 -3.73
N ASN A 94 1.89 -17.08 -3.63
CA ASN A 94 2.31 -17.74 -2.39
C ASN A 94 3.82 -17.69 -2.17
N LYS A 95 4.21 -17.77 -0.90
CA LYS A 95 5.62 -17.86 -0.50
C LYS A 95 6.23 -19.22 -0.90
N GLN A 96 7.45 -19.20 -1.42
CA GLN A 96 8.28 -20.39 -1.63
C GLN A 96 9.76 -20.03 -1.50
N ASN A 97 10.61 -21.03 -1.29
CA ASN A 97 12.06 -20.82 -1.23
C ASN A 97 12.63 -20.52 -2.62
N ILE A 98 13.38 -19.42 -2.71
CA ILE A 98 14.24 -19.03 -3.82
C ILE A 98 15.60 -18.69 -3.20
N ASP A 99 16.66 -19.36 -3.64
CA ASP A 99 18.04 -19.14 -3.18
C ASP A 99 18.17 -19.11 -1.63
N GLY A 100 17.50 -20.06 -0.97
CA GLY A 100 17.52 -20.21 0.48
C GLY A 100 16.61 -19.24 1.26
N ARG A 101 15.90 -18.34 0.60
CA ARG A 101 14.99 -17.36 1.24
C ARG A 101 13.54 -17.62 0.88
N LYS A 102 12.65 -17.55 1.87
CA LYS A 102 11.20 -17.73 1.69
C LYS A 102 10.56 -16.39 1.34
N ILE A 103 10.34 -16.13 0.05
CA ILE A 103 9.83 -14.85 -0.46
C ILE A 103 8.41 -14.98 -1.03
N SER A 104 7.63 -13.90 -1.01
CA SER A 104 6.27 -13.88 -1.58
C SER A 104 6.30 -14.02 -3.09
N GLY A 105 5.32 -14.73 -3.65
CA GLY A 105 5.30 -15.05 -5.09
C GLY A 105 6.33 -16.08 -5.54
N GLY A 106 7.15 -16.62 -4.63
CA GLY A 106 8.21 -17.57 -4.99
C GLY A 106 7.70 -18.81 -5.72
N ARG A 107 6.46 -19.23 -5.49
CA ARG A 107 5.85 -20.34 -6.25
C ARG A 107 5.66 -20.02 -7.73
N LEU A 108 5.17 -18.81 -8.03
CA LEU A 108 5.01 -18.34 -9.41
C LEU A 108 6.38 -18.22 -10.08
N ILE A 109 7.36 -17.63 -9.39
CA ILE A 109 8.71 -17.43 -9.93
C ILE A 109 9.40 -18.76 -10.23
N ASN A 110 9.37 -19.73 -9.31
CA ASN A 110 9.93 -21.06 -9.55
C ASN A 110 9.22 -21.78 -10.72
N TRP A 111 7.90 -21.64 -10.80
CA TRP A 111 7.15 -22.21 -11.91
C TRP A 111 7.56 -21.58 -13.25
N LEU A 112 7.69 -20.26 -13.32
CA LEU A 112 8.16 -19.52 -14.49
C LEU A 112 9.57 -19.94 -14.94
N ARG A 113 10.45 -20.30 -13.99
CA ARG A 113 11.82 -20.72 -14.28
C ARG A 113 11.96 -22.16 -14.74
N SER A 114 11.11 -23.06 -14.24
CA SER A 114 11.41 -24.49 -14.29
C SER A 114 10.26 -25.39 -14.73
N SER A 115 9.05 -24.87 -14.92
CA SER A 115 7.85 -25.68 -15.11
C SER A 115 6.85 -25.09 -16.12
N THR A 116 7.25 -24.06 -16.86
CA THR A 116 6.46 -23.53 -17.96
C THR A 116 6.61 -24.39 -19.23
N PRO A 117 5.61 -24.35 -20.12
CA PRO A 117 5.74 -24.92 -21.46
C PRO A 117 7.01 -24.43 -22.18
N SER A 118 7.63 -25.30 -22.98
CA SER A 118 8.91 -25.04 -23.65
C SER A 118 8.84 -23.93 -24.71
N ASP A 119 7.63 -23.60 -25.18
CA ASP A 119 7.34 -22.55 -26.15
C ASP A 119 7.16 -21.15 -25.52
N CYS A 120 7.21 -21.03 -24.18
CA CYS A 120 7.13 -19.73 -23.52
C CYS A 120 8.45 -18.94 -23.62
N ALA A 121 8.64 -18.22 -24.72
CA ALA A 121 9.87 -17.45 -25.00
C ALA A 121 10.23 -16.40 -23.92
N ASN A 122 9.23 -15.78 -23.27
CA ASN A 122 9.45 -14.69 -22.32
C ASN A 122 9.42 -15.11 -20.84
N CYS A 123 9.25 -16.40 -20.53
CA CYS A 123 9.03 -16.84 -19.15
C CYS A 123 10.21 -16.56 -18.21
N SER A 124 11.46 -16.67 -18.70
CA SER A 124 12.65 -16.28 -17.90
C SER A 124 12.62 -14.79 -17.56
N LYS A 125 12.34 -13.92 -18.54
CA LYS A 125 12.26 -12.47 -18.34
C LYS A 125 11.13 -12.09 -17.38
N LEU A 126 9.98 -12.76 -17.49
CA LEU A 126 8.87 -12.60 -16.54
C LEU A 126 9.31 -12.97 -15.11
N ALA A 127 10.00 -14.09 -14.94
CA ALA A 127 10.53 -14.49 -13.63
C ALA A 127 11.46 -13.44 -13.05
N ASP A 128 12.33 -12.84 -13.88
CA ASP A 128 13.30 -11.82 -13.50
C ASP A 128 12.64 -10.49 -13.10
N ILE A 129 11.56 -10.09 -13.78
CA ILE A 129 10.75 -8.92 -13.39
C ILE A 129 10.06 -9.20 -12.05
N PHE A 130 9.39 -10.35 -11.90
CA PHE A 130 8.71 -10.68 -10.65
C PHE A 130 9.67 -10.73 -9.46
N ILE A 131 10.82 -11.40 -9.58
CA ILE A 131 11.78 -11.47 -8.47
C ILE A 131 12.30 -10.08 -8.09
N ARG A 132 12.57 -9.21 -9.07
CA ARG A 132 13.01 -7.84 -8.82
C ARG A 132 11.97 -7.05 -8.02
N HIS A 133 10.71 -7.02 -8.47
CA HIS A 133 9.63 -6.35 -7.74
C HIS A 133 9.38 -6.96 -6.36
N VAL A 134 9.55 -8.29 -6.22
CA VAL A 134 9.41 -8.97 -4.93
C VAL A 134 10.43 -8.47 -3.92
N LEU A 135 11.70 -8.46 -4.33
CA LEU A 135 12.82 -8.05 -3.47
C LEU A 135 12.83 -6.55 -3.19
N GLU A 136 12.41 -5.73 -4.15
CA GLU A 136 12.44 -4.27 -4.00
C GLU A 136 11.33 -3.73 -3.09
N TRP A 137 10.13 -4.32 -3.12
CA TRP A 137 8.99 -3.72 -2.39
C TRP A 137 7.81 -4.64 -2.06
N ILE A 138 7.51 -5.70 -2.83
CA ILE A 138 6.29 -6.50 -2.55
C ILE A 138 6.40 -7.20 -1.19
N ASP A 139 7.57 -7.77 -0.86
CA ASP A 139 7.75 -8.46 0.42
C ASP A 139 7.56 -7.52 1.60
N GLU A 140 8.05 -6.27 1.51
CA GLU A 140 7.83 -5.23 2.51
C GLU A 140 6.34 -4.91 2.67
N ILE A 141 5.62 -4.70 1.55
CA ILE A 141 4.18 -4.41 1.58
C ILE A 141 3.39 -5.56 2.20
N ILE A 142 3.73 -6.81 1.88
CA ILE A 142 3.05 -7.98 2.46
C ILE A 142 3.36 -8.10 3.95
N GLN A 143 4.59 -7.83 4.39
CA GLN A 143 4.94 -7.81 5.81
C GLN A 143 4.19 -6.71 6.56
N LEU A 144 4.10 -5.50 5.99
CA LEU A 144 3.32 -4.40 6.57
C LEU A 144 1.84 -4.77 6.70
N ARG A 145 1.26 -5.36 5.64
CA ARG A 145 -0.11 -5.89 5.66
C ARG A 145 -0.30 -6.88 6.80
N ASP A 146 0.60 -7.84 6.94
CA ASP A 146 0.49 -8.89 7.96
C ASP A 146 0.58 -8.28 9.36
N SER A 147 1.49 -7.33 9.58
CA SER A 147 1.59 -6.57 10.83
C SER A 147 0.30 -5.80 11.14
N LEU A 148 -0.26 -5.09 10.16
CA LEU A 148 -1.50 -4.31 10.31
C LEU A 148 -2.72 -5.18 10.63
N VAL A 149 -2.81 -6.36 10.03
CA VAL A 149 -3.96 -7.27 10.21
C VAL A 149 -3.85 -8.07 11.51
N HIS A 150 -2.64 -8.38 11.97
CA HIS A 150 -2.42 -9.31 13.08
C HIS A 150 -1.92 -8.65 14.37
N SER A 151 -1.48 -7.39 14.35
CA SER A 151 -0.97 -6.68 15.52
C SER A 151 -1.82 -5.44 15.87
N PRO A 152 -2.67 -5.52 16.92
CA PRO A 152 -3.48 -4.37 17.33
C PRO A 152 -2.64 -3.20 17.89
N TYR A 153 -1.47 -3.49 18.45
CA TYR A 153 -0.56 -2.47 19.01
C TYR A 153 0.03 -1.57 17.94
N PHE A 154 0.26 -2.11 16.74
CA PHE A 154 0.82 -1.37 15.62
C PHE A 154 -0.11 -0.24 15.14
N LEU A 155 -1.41 -0.36 15.40
CA LEU A 155 -2.41 0.65 15.03
C LEU A 155 -2.33 1.93 15.88
N ALA A 156 -1.85 1.83 17.13
CA ALA A 156 -1.79 2.96 18.06
C ALA A 156 -0.73 4.01 17.69
N GLU A 157 0.24 3.64 16.85
CA GLU A 157 1.33 4.53 16.43
C GLU A 157 0.93 5.46 15.27
N TYR A 158 -0.17 5.14 14.59
CA TYR A 158 -0.67 5.96 13.50
C TYR A 158 -1.53 7.09 14.02
N ASN A 159 -1.02 8.32 14.06
CA ASN A 159 -1.75 9.46 14.61
C ASN A 159 -1.61 10.70 13.75
N ILE A 160 -2.63 11.54 13.75
CA ILE A 160 -2.48 12.95 13.37
C ILE A 160 -1.96 13.67 14.60
N SER A 161 -0.92 14.49 14.44
CA SER A 161 -0.33 15.24 15.55
C SER A 161 -0.17 16.71 15.22
N ILE A 162 -0.16 17.56 16.23
CA ILE A 162 0.15 18.99 16.08
C ILE A 162 1.08 19.43 17.19
N LEU A 163 2.10 20.20 16.82
CA LEU A 163 2.96 20.89 17.76
C LEU A 163 2.24 22.16 18.23
N ILE A 164 2.05 22.30 19.54
CA ILE A 164 1.40 23.46 20.14
C ILE A 164 2.48 24.44 20.57
N ASN A 165 2.92 25.26 19.62
CA ASN A 165 3.93 26.31 19.80
C ASN A 165 3.33 27.73 19.80
N SER A 166 2.02 27.85 19.56
CA SER A 166 1.26 29.10 19.58
C SER A 166 -0.06 28.93 20.34
N SER A 167 -0.83 30.01 20.51
CA SER A 167 -2.20 29.90 20.99
C SER A 167 -3.03 29.01 20.06
N THR A 168 -4.00 28.28 20.61
CA THR A 168 -4.86 27.37 19.82
C THR A 168 -5.69 28.11 18.75
N SER A 169 -5.95 29.40 18.95
CA SER A 169 -6.60 30.28 17.98
C SER A 169 -5.78 30.55 16.72
N MET A 170 -4.47 30.28 16.74
CA MET A 170 -3.55 30.46 15.61
C MET A 170 -3.27 29.13 14.88
N LEU A 171 -3.75 28.00 15.39
CA LEU A 171 -3.54 26.70 14.76
C LEU A 171 -4.40 26.58 13.50
N SER A 172 -3.78 26.18 12.40
CA SER A 172 -4.40 25.90 11.11
C SER A 172 -4.21 24.44 10.70
N LEU A 173 -4.85 24.04 9.60
CA LEU A 173 -4.67 22.70 9.03
C LEU A 173 -3.22 22.42 8.64
N ASP A 174 -2.48 23.45 8.23
CA ASP A 174 -1.08 23.32 7.80
C ASP A 174 -0.13 23.02 8.96
N ASN A 175 -0.56 23.25 10.20
CA ASN A 175 0.23 22.93 11.39
C ASN A 175 0.11 21.45 11.79
N LEU A 176 -0.84 20.70 11.21
CA LEU A 176 -1.04 19.28 11.49
C LEU A 176 -0.03 18.43 10.73
N SER A 177 0.70 17.61 11.46
CA SER A 177 1.47 16.52 10.89
C SER A 177 0.53 15.37 10.48
N PRO A 178 0.57 14.93 9.21
CA PRO A 178 -0.21 13.79 8.75
C PRO A 178 0.30 12.48 9.39
N PRO A 179 -0.52 11.42 9.39
CA PRO A 179 -0.10 10.14 9.92
C PRO A 179 1.00 9.52 9.05
N LYS A 180 1.98 8.89 9.70
CA LYS A 180 3.18 8.30 9.08
C LYS A 180 3.26 6.80 9.31
N ILE A 181 4.03 6.09 8.49
CA ILE A 181 4.37 4.68 8.71
C ILE A 181 5.32 4.58 9.92
N PRO A 182 4.98 3.81 10.97
CA PRO A 182 5.81 3.59 12.15
C PRO A 182 7.26 3.22 11.80
N GLY A 183 8.21 3.80 12.54
CA GLY A 183 9.65 3.58 12.29
C GLY A 183 10.21 4.30 11.05
N THR A 184 9.39 5.06 10.32
CA THR A 184 9.81 5.82 9.14
C THR A 184 9.33 7.28 9.21
N ASN A 185 9.80 8.11 8.28
CA ASN A 185 9.30 9.47 8.08
C ASN A 185 8.28 9.58 6.92
N ILE A 186 7.83 8.45 6.37
CA ILE A 186 6.96 8.44 5.18
C ILE A 186 5.50 8.58 5.62
N GLU A 187 4.79 9.53 5.02
CA GLU A 187 3.35 9.71 5.22
C GLU A 187 2.57 8.53 4.65
N ILE A 188 1.48 8.14 5.33
CA ILE A 188 0.63 7.02 4.89
C ILE A 188 0.17 7.19 3.44
N LEU A 189 -0.34 8.38 3.09
CA LEU A 189 -0.89 8.62 1.75
C LEU A 189 0.18 8.50 0.67
N LEU A 190 1.35 9.10 0.92
CA LEU A 190 2.48 9.00 0.02
C LEU A 190 2.94 7.54 -0.15
N TYR A 191 2.98 6.77 0.94
CA TYR A 191 3.34 5.36 0.88
C TYR A 191 2.34 4.54 0.04
N MET A 192 1.04 4.77 0.22
CA MET A 192 -0.02 4.11 -0.57
C MET A 192 0.04 4.50 -2.06
N GLU A 193 0.25 5.77 -2.37
CA GLU A 193 0.41 6.26 -3.75
C GLU A 193 1.62 5.61 -4.43
N GLN A 194 2.76 5.54 -3.72
CA GLN A 194 3.96 4.86 -4.23
C GLN A 194 3.73 3.36 -4.43
N ALA A 195 3.04 2.69 -3.51
CA ALA A 195 2.67 1.28 -3.63
C ALA A 195 1.79 1.03 -4.86
N LEU A 196 0.78 1.88 -5.08
CA LEU A 196 -0.11 1.80 -6.24
C LEU A 196 0.66 2.02 -7.55
N LYS A 197 1.54 3.02 -7.60
CA LYS A 197 2.41 3.27 -8.76
C LYS A 197 3.32 2.09 -9.06
N ARG A 198 3.95 1.49 -8.04
CA ARG A 198 4.79 0.30 -8.20
C ARG A 198 4.00 -0.92 -8.69
N LEU A 199 2.73 -1.04 -8.28
CA LEU A 199 1.82 -2.06 -8.79
C LEU A 199 1.54 -1.87 -10.29
N TYR A 200 1.26 -0.63 -10.71
CA TYR A 200 1.12 -0.31 -12.14
C TYR A 200 2.38 -0.65 -12.92
N THR A 201 3.56 -0.28 -12.41
CA THR A 201 4.83 -0.62 -13.05
C THR A 201 5.01 -2.12 -13.20
N LEU A 202 4.71 -2.92 -12.16
CA LEU A 202 4.74 -4.38 -12.26
C LEU A 202 3.86 -4.87 -13.41
N VAL A 203 2.59 -4.45 -13.44
CA VAL A 203 1.64 -4.87 -14.48
C VAL A 203 2.11 -4.43 -15.87
N TYR A 204 2.56 -3.18 -16.01
CA TYR A 204 3.04 -2.61 -17.27
C TYR A 204 4.25 -3.37 -17.82
N GLU A 205 5.18 -3.79 -16.95
CA GLU A 205 6.36 -4.54 -17.36
C GLU A 205 6.06 -6.01 -17.68
N THR A 206 5.14 -6.64 -16.96
CA THR A 206 4.86 -8.07 -17.15
C THR A 206 3.83 -8.36 -18.24
N LEU A 207 2.80 -7.52 -18.40
CA LEU A 207 1.71 -7.81 -19.35
C LEU A 207 2.14 -7.95 -20.82
N PRO A 208 3.05 -7.11 -21.37
CA PRO A 208 3.51 -7.23 -22.76
C PRO A 208 4.27 -8.53 -23.04
N LEU A 209 4.76 -9.19 -22.00
CA LEU A 209 5.51 -10.44 -22.12
C LEU A 209 4.60 -11.67 -22.11
N LEU A 210 3.32 -11.50 -21.78
CA LEU A 210 2.35 -12.58 -21.75
C LEU A 210 1.82 -12.89 -23.16
N PRO A 211 1.53 -14.15 -23.48
CA PRO A 211 0.95 -14.51 -24.75
C PRO A 211 -0.47 -13.93 -24.90
N ASN A 212 -0.85 -13.61 -26.13
CA ASN A 212 -2.19 -13.13 -26.50
C ASN A 212 -2.63 -11.84 -25.80
N VAL A 213 -1.68 -11.03 -25.30
CA VAL A 213 -1.95 -9.68 -24.83
C VAL A 213 -1.64 -8.71 -25.96
N ASP A 214 -2.67 -8.01 -26.43
CA ASP A 214 -2.50 -6.86 -27.30
C ASP A 214 -2.23 -5.61 -26.45
N PHE A 215 -0.99 -5.12 -26.49
CA PHE A 215 -0.57 -3.94 -25.75
C PHE A 215 -1.32 -2.67 -26.18
N SER A 216 -1.83 -2.61 -27.41
CA SER A 216 -2.62 -1.49 -27.89
C SER A 216 -3.98 -1.36 -27.20
N MET A 217 -4.44 -2.44 -26.53
CA MET A 217 -5.67 -2.45 -25.74
C MET A 217 -5.47 -2.00 -24.28
N LEU A 218 -4.24 -1.76 -23.85
CA LEU A 218 -3.99 -1.21 -22.53
C LEU A 218 -4.28 0.30 -22.52
N PRO A 219 -5.09 0.82 -21.59
CA PRO A 219 -5.23 2.25 -21.43
C PRO A 219 -3.85 2.84 -21.13
N ASN A 220 -3.55 4.01 -21.70
CA ASN A 220 -2.26 4.68 -21.54
C ASN A 220 -1.95 4.88 -20.04
N LEU A 221 -1.10 4.03 -19.48
CA LEU A 221 -0.74 4.02 -18.05
C LEU A 221 0.28 5.12 -17.71
N GLU A 222 0.85 5.81 -18.72
CA GLU A 222 1.88 6.84 -18.56
C GLU A 222 1.40 8.13 -17.85
N HIS A 223 0.10 8.26 -17.59
CA HIS A 223 -0.50 9.46 -16.99
C HIS A 223 -1.37 9.20 -15.76
N ARG A 224 -1.25 8.04 -15.09
CA ARG A 224 -2.00 7.72 -13.87
C ARG A 224 -1.09 7.40 -12.69
#